data_AF-A0A960R9P7-F1
#
_entry.id   AF-A0A960R9P7-F1
#
_cell.length_a   1.000
_cell.length_b   1.000
_cell.length_c   1.000
_cell.angle_alpha   90.00
_cell.angle_beta   90.00
_cell.angle_gamma   90.00
#
_symmetry.space_group_name_H-M   'P 1'
#
loop_
_entity.id
_entity.type
_entity.pdbx_description
1 polymer ?
#
loop_
_entity_poly.entity_id
_entity_poly.type
_entity_poly.pdbx_seq_one_letter_code
_entity_poly.pdbx_strand_id
1 'polypeptide(L)'
;MRSICLPFFAVFGVIGLSVAGFPAVGTGADSVEFNRDIRPILSDKCFHCHGPDAKGRKADLRLDKREGATADLGGYAAIVPGKSGDSELIARILESDSDEVMPPPETKKTLSEREVALLKAWIDAGAEYQDHWSLLPLSQAAPPAVGDGDWIRNPIDQFVLKKLSEATLAPSKEAEPATLIRRMSLDLTGLLPSPEEVSRFVTDYGADANAAVEALAKR
;
A
#
# COMPACT_ATOMS: atom_id res chain seq x y z
N MET A 1 -63.40 -64.58 7.01
CA MET A 1 -62.13 -65.24 6.64
C MET A 1 -61.19 -64.20 6.06
N ARG A 2 -59.93 -64.27 6.48
CA ARG A 2 -58.86 -63.28 6.32
C ARG A 2 -58.65 -62.87 4.86
N SER A 3 -58.49 -61.58 4.60
CA SER A 3 -57.67 -61.08 3.48
C SER A 3 -57.10 -59.71 3.82
N ILE A 4 -55.82 -59.59 3.52
CA ILE A 4 -54.84 -58.63 4.00
C ILE A 4 -54.87 -57.38 3.13
N CYS A 5 -54.97 -56.19 3.74
CA CYS A 5 -54.71 -54.90 3.09
C CYS A 5 -53.21 -54.58 3.21
N LEU A 6 -52.50 -54.54 2.08
CA LEU A 6 -51.23 -53.81 1.97
C LEU A 6 -51.51 -52.47 1.26
N PRO A 7 -51.16 -51.31 1.85
CA PRO A 7 -51.22 -50.05 1.14
C PRO A 7 -49.97 -49.87 0.27
N PHE A 8 -50.23 -49.52 -0.99
CA PHE A 8 -49.27 -49.16 -2.01
C PHE A 8 -48.57 -47.84 -1.59
N PHE A 9 -47.29 -47.89 -1.23
CA PHE A 9 -46.48 -46.70 -0.98
C PHE A 9 -46.04 -46.09 -2.31
N ALA A 10 -46.68 -44.98 -2.70
CA ALA A 10 -46.21 -44.14 -3.81
C ALA A 10 -45.07 -43.24 -3.31
N VAL A 11 -43.85 -43.48 -3.80
CA VAL A 11 -42.68 -42.64 -3.56
C VAL A 11 -42.77 -41.42 -4.49
N PHE A 12 -43.12 -40.26 -3.94
CA PHE A 12 -42.96 -38.97 -4.62
C PHE A 12 -41.52 -38.49 -4.41
N GLY A 13 -40.72 -38.53 -5.47
CA GLY A 13 -39.37 -37.96 -5.49
C GLY A 13 -39.43 -36.43 -5.40
N VAL A 14 -38.93 -35.88 -4.30
CA VAL A 14 -38.70 -34.43 -4.15
C VAL A 14 -37.39 -34.09 -4.85
N ILE A 15 -37.46 -33.44 -6.01
CA ILE A 15 -36.30 -32.84 -6.68
C ILE A 15 -35.93 -31.58 -5.90
N GLY A 16 -34.91 -31.70 -5.04
CA GLY A 16 -34.32 -30.56 -4.33
C GLY A 16 -33.57 -29.66 -5.30
N LEU A 17 -34.12 -28.48 -5.57
CA LEU A 17 -33.44 -27.42 -6.31
C LEU A 17 -32.36 -26.83 -5.39
N SER A 18 -31.13 -27.32 -5.53
CA SER A 18 -29.98 -26.84 -4.77
C SER A 18 -29.62 -25.43 -5.27
N VAL A 19 -30.00 -24.41 -4.50
CA VAL A 19 -29.56 -23.03 -4.72
C VAL A 19 -28.08 -23.00 -4.39
N ALA A 20 -27.22 -23.05 -5.42
CA ALA A 20 -25.80 -22.80 -5.26
C ALA A 20 -25.64 -21.34 -4.81
N GLY A 21 -25.37 -21.16 -3.50
CA GLY A 21 -24.96 -19.88 -2.96
C GLY A 21 -23.68 -19.46 -3.64
N PHE A 22 -23.74 -18.39 -4.44
CA PHE A 22 -22.53 -17.75 -4.94
C PHE A 22 -21.71 -17.29 -3.73
N PRO A 23 -20.42 -17.63 -3.65
CA PRO A 23 -19.57 -17.07 -2.62
C PRO A 23 -19.59 -15.55 -2.84
N ALA A 24 -19.97 -14.81 -1.80
CA ALA A 24 -19.77 -13.39 -1.77
C ALA A 24 -18.28 -13.13 -1.97
N VAL A 25 -17.92 -12.60 -3.14
CA VAL A 25 -16.63 -11.97 -3.35
C VAL A 25 -16.59 -10.83 -2.34
N GLY A 26 -15.88 -11.06 -1.24
CA GLY A 26 -15.50 -10.00 -0.33
C GLY A 26 -14.65 -9.04 -1.14
N THR A 27 -15.26 -7.95 -1.59
CA THR A 27 -14.51 -6.77 -2.00
C THR A 27 -13.79 -6.33 -0.74
N GLY A 28 -12.51 -6.67 -0.62
CA GLY A 28 -11.61 -5.94 0.25
C GLY A 28 -11.58 -4.52 -0.29
N ALA A 29 -12.55 -3.71 0.11
CA ALA A 29 -12.40 -2.27 0.11
C ALA A 29 -11.22 -2.05 1.05
N ASP A 30 -10.02 -1.91 0.50
CA ASP A 30 -8.86 -1.52 1.27
C ASP A 30 -9.26 -0.25 2.01
N SER A 31 -9.47 -0.36 3.32
CA SER A 31 -9.83 0.76 4.16
C SER A 31 -8.77 1.85 3.97
N VAL A 32 -9.20 3.08 3.73
CA VAL A 32 -8.29 4.21 3.56
C VAL A 32 -7.48 4.36 4.84
N GLU A 33 -6.16 4.29 4.73
CA GLU A 33 -5.25 4.38 5.87
C GLU A 33 -4.50 5.70 5.84
N PHE A 34 -4.45 6.41 6.98
CA PHE A 34 -3.86 7.74 7.02
C PHE A 34 -2.39 7.75 6.58
N ASN A 35 -1.56 6.84 7.09
CA ASN A 35 -0.12 6.83 6.78
C ASN A 35 0.19 6.39 5.35
N ARG A 36 -0.53 5.39 4.82
CA ARG A 36 -0.33 4.88 3.45
C ARG A 36 -0.93 5.79 2.39
N ASP A 37 -2.15 6.27 2.61
CA ASP A 37 -2.95 6.89 1.56
C ASP A 37 -3.05 8.41 1.69
N ILE A 38 -3.15 8.96 2.90
CA ILE A 38 -3.52 10.38 3.12
C ILE A 38 -2.32 11.27 3.43
N ARG A 39 -1.48 10.86 4.38
CA ARG A 39 -0.28 11.61 4.79
C ARG A 39 0.64 11.91 3.61
N PRO A 40 0.87 11.02 2.63
CA PRO A 40 1.69 11.37 1.46
C PRO A 40 1.07 12.50 0.62
N ILE A 41 -0.26 12.51 0.46
CA ILE A 41 -0.99 13.57 -0.26
C ILE A 41 -0.83 14.90 0.48
N LEU A 42 -1.13 14.92 1.78
CA LEU A 42 -1.05 16.15 2.58
C LEU A 42 0.39 16.66 2.73
N SER A 43 1.36 15.75 2.89
CA SER A 43 2.78 16.10 3.01
C SER A 43 3.34 16.70 1.73
N ASP A 44 2.97 16.16 0.58
CA ASP A 44 3.39 16.72 -0.69
C ASP A 44 2.65 18.04 -0.95
N LYS A 45 1.32 18.07 -0.84
CA LYS A 45 0.52 19.14 -1.46
C LYS A 45 0.09 20.25 -0.49
N CYS A 46 0.11 20.00 0.82
CA CYS A 46 -0.54 20.89 1.79
C CYS A 46 0.41 21.41 2.89
N PHE A 47 1.27 20.56 3.44
CA PHE A 47 2.07 20.88 4.65
C PHE A 47 3.10 21.98 4.45
N HIS A 48 3.48 22.30 3.20
CA HIS A 48 4.38 23.42 2.94
C HIS A 48 3.80 24.76 3.45
N CYS A 49 2.50 24.98 3.26
CA CYS A 49 1.81 26.20 3.69
C CYS A 49 0.90 25.99 4.91
N HIS A 50 0.44 24.76 5.18
CA HIS A 50 -0.50 24.45 6.26
C HIS A 50 0.02 23.35 7.19
N GLY A 51 1.34 23.30 7.40
CA GLY A 51 2.01 22.29 8.20
C GLY A 51 2.79 22.86 9.39
N PRO A 52 3.86 22.17 9.83
CA PRO A 52 4.50 22.46 11.10
C PRO A 52 5.30 23.77 11.14
N ASP A 53 5.81 24.26 10.00
CA ASP A 53 6.58 25.51 9.95
C ASP A 53 5.69 26.71 10.26
N ALA A 54 5.95 27.38 11.39
CA ALA A 54 5.18 28.55 11.82
C ALA A 54 5.46 29.80 10.97
N LYS A 55 6.64 29.91 10.35
CA LYS A 55 6.99 31.13 9.58
C LYS A 55 6.36 31.15 8.20
N GLY A 56 6.27 29.99 7.54
CA GLY A 56 5.59 29.82 6.26
C GLY A 56 4.10 29.51 6.34
N ARG A 57 3.52 29.41 7.55
CA ARG A 57 2.13 28.95 7.73
C ARG A 57 1.12 30.00 7.27
N LYS A 58 0.25 29.61 6.33
CA LYS A 58 -0.91 30.39 5.90
C LYS A 58 -2.11 30.07 6.79
N ALA A 59 -2.90 31.10 7.10
CA ALA A 59 -4.12 31.02 7.93
C ALA A 59 -3.94 30.38 9.33
N ASP A 60 -2.70 30.30 9.82
CA ASP A 60 -2.30 29.54 11.02
C ASP A 60 -2.81 28.07 11.04
N LEU A 61 -3.20 27.53 9.88
CA LEU A 61 -3.84 26.22 9.76
C LEU A 61 -2.82 25.08 9.86
N ARG A 62 -3.13 24.08 10.69
CA ARG A 62 -2.29 22.90 10.96
C ARG A 62 -2.96 21.62 10.46
N LEU A 63 -2.81 21.32 9.17
CA LEU A 63 -3.31 20.07 8.58
C LEU A 63 -2.48 18.85 9.00
N ASP A 64 -1.26 19.05 9.50
CA ASP A 64 -0.39 17.99 10.02
C ASP A 64 -0.81 17.46 11.40
N LYS A 65 -1.75 18.13 12.07
CA LYS A 65 -2.29 17.74 13.37
C LYS A 65 -3.80 17.65 13.31
N ARG A 66 -4.38 16.59 13.89
CA ARG A 66 -5.84 16.41 13.94
C ARG A 66 -6.51 17.60 14.62
N GLU A 67 -5.98 18.02 15.77
CA GLU A 67 -6.57 19.10 16.57
C GLU A 67 -6.64 20.42 15.79
N GLY A 68 -5.62 20.69 14.94
CA GLY A 68 -5.59 21.89 14.12
C GLY A 68 -6.42 21.80 12.86
N ALA A 69 -6.54 20.61 12.26
CA ALA A 69 -7.36 20.40 11.08
C ALA A 69 -8.86 20.42 11.40
N THR A 70 -9.25 20.00 12.61
CA THR A 70 -10.65 19.98 13.06
C THR A 70 -11.02 21.15 13.97
N ALA A 71 -10.13 22.13 14.16
CA ALA A 71 -10.40 23.31 14.95
C ALA A 71 -11.47 24.20 14.30
N ASP A 72 -12.18 24.98 15.12
CA ASP A 72 -13.04 26.05 14.64
C ASP A 72 -12.18 27.22 14.11
N LEU A 73 -12.38 27.56 12.84
CA LEU A 73 -11.68 28.61 12.10
C LEU A 73 -12.57 29.85 11.89
N GLY A 74 -13.59 30.02 12.73
CA GLY A 74 -14.52 31.16 12.69
C GLY A 74 -15.89 30.80 12.13
N GLY A 75 -16.41 29.64 12.53
CA GLY A 75 -17.71 29.09 12.10
C GLY A 75 -17.61 27.89 11.15
N TYR A 76 -16.39 27.46 10.82
CA TYR A 76 -16.12 26.31 9.94
C TYR A 76 -14.83 25.60 10.37
N ALA A 77 -14.56 24.41 9.83
CA ALA A 77 -13.32 23.67 10.07
C ALA A 77 -12.71 23.20 8.75
N ALA A 78 -11.38 23.04 8.71
CA ALA A 78 -10.71 22.49 7.52
C ALA A 78 -11.17 21.05 7.26
N ILE A 79 -11.34 20.27 8.31
CA ILE A 79 -11.83 18.90 8.26
C ILE A 79 -12.97 18.74 9.27
N VAL A 80 -14.13 18.30 8.78
CA VAL A 80 -15.28 17.90 9.60
C VAL A 80 -15.40 16.37 9.54
N PRO A 81 -14.94 15.65 10.58
CA PRO A 81 -15.04 14.19 10.63
C PRO A 81 -16.43 13.67 10.31
N GLY A 82 -16.51 12.71 9.38
CA GLY A 82 -17.75 12.10 8.91
C GLY A 82 -18.51 12.91 7.86
N LYS A 83 -18.03 14.10 7.47
CA LYS A 83 -18.72 15.00 6.55
C LYS A 83 -17.76 15.70 5.59
N SER A 84 -17.31 14.99 4.57
CA SER A 84 -16.45 15.57 3.52
C SER A 84 -17.09 16.74 2.81
N GLY A 85 -18.42 16.74 2.64
CA GLY A 85 -19.18 17.85 2.04
C GLY A 85 -19.19 19.14 2.87
N ASP A 86 -19.00 19.04 4.19
CA ASP A 86 -18.97 20.19 5.11
C ASP A 86 -17.52 20.65 5.41
N SER A 87 -16.52 20.00 4.82
CA SER A 87 -15.10 20.23 5.11
C SER A 87 -14.50 21.25 4.15
N GLU A 88 -13.96 22.35 4.68
CA GLU A 88 -13.36 23.41 3.86
C GLU A 88 -12.18 22.90 3.01
N LEU A 89 -11.43 21.89 3.49
CA LEU A 89 -10.38 21.25 2.70
C LEU A 89 -10.92 20.71 1.37
N ILE A 90 -12.11 20.11 1.37
CA ILE A 90 -12.73 19.58 0.15
C ILE A 90 -13.28 20.69 -0.74
N ALA A 91 -13.82 21.75 -0.15
CA ALA A 91 -14.26 22.93 -0.92
C ALA A 91 -13.08 23.57 -1.67
N ARG A 92 -11.96 23.78 -0.97
CA ARG A 92 -10.75 24.42 -1.52
C ARG A 92 -10.07 23.64 -2.63
N ILE A 93 -10.04 22.31 -2.54
CA ILE A 93 -9.41 21.48 -3.60
C ILE A 93 -10.30 21.34 -4.85
N LEU A 94 -11.60 21.66 -4.74
CA LEU A 94 -12.57 21.60 -5.85
C LEU A 94 -12.89 22.97 -6.44
N GLU A 95 -12.41 24.04 -5.81
CA GLU A 95 -12.60 25.40 -6.29
C GLU A 95 -11.93 25.61 -7.66
N SER A 96 -12.53 26.47 -8.48
CA SER A 96 -12.04 26.82 -9.81
C SER A 96 -11.36 28.18 -9.84
N ASP A 97 -11.67 29.06 -8.88
CA ASP A 97 -11.00 30.35 -8.73
C ASP A 97 -9.52 30.15 -8.35
N SER A 98 -8.60 30.74 -9.13
CA SER A 98 -7.16 30.62 -8.93
C SER A 98 -6.67 31.19 -7.61
N ASP A 99 -7.39 32.15 -7.02
CA ASP A 99 -7.00 32.79 -5.78
C ASP A 99 -7.47 32.00 -4.54
N GLU A 100 -8.49 31.16 -4.70
CA GLU A 100 -9.11 30.40 -3.61
C GLU A 100 -8.75 28.91 -3.62
N VAL A 101 -8.44 28.36 -4.80
CA VAL A 101 -8.09 26.95 -4.98
C VAL A 101 -6.81 26.57 -4.25
N MET A 102 -6.83 25.40 -3.63
CA MET A 102 -5.67 24.81 -2.96
C MET A 102 -5.32 23.44 -3.57
N PRO A 103 -4.04 23.15 -3.84
CA PRO A 103 -2.88 24.02 -3.70
C PRO A 103 -2.91 25.18 -4.69
N PRO A 104 -2.34 26.34 -4.34
CA PRO A 104 -2.30 27.49 -5.23
C PRO A 104 -1.56 27.17 -6.54
N PRO A 105 -2.00 27.69 -7.71
CA PRO A 105 -1.44 27.35 -9.01
C PRO A 105 0.09 27.58 -9.13
N GLU A 106 0.63 28.56 -8.42
CA GLU A 106 2.07 28.87 -8.40
C GLU A 106 2.92 27.74 -7.84
N THR A 107 2.34 26.87 -7.00
CA THR A 107 3.03 25.69 -6.46
C THR A 107 3.22 24.60 -7.51
N LYS A 108 2.47 24.66 -8.62
CA LYS A 108 2.41 23.64 -9.67
C LYS A 108 2.04 22.24 -9.17
N LYS A 109 1.41 22.16 -7.99
CA LYS A 109 0.90 20.92 -7.41
C LYS A 109 -0.59 20.84 -7.67
N THR A 110 -1.04 19.69 -8.18
CA THR A 110 -2.45 19.41 -8.45
C THR A 110 -2.84 18.09 -7.82
N LEU A 111 -4.10 17.95 -7.41
CA LEU A 111 -4.64 16.67 -6.97
C LEU A 111 -5.22 15.92 -8.16
N SER A 112 -4.91 14.64 -8.25
CA SER A 112 -5.61 13.71 -9.14
C SER A 112 -6.98 13.37 -8.56
N GLU A 113 -7.90 12.94 -9.43
CA GLU A 113 -9.24 12.50 -9.03
C GLU A 113 -9.20 11.42 -7.93
N ARG A 114 -8.23 10.50 -8.01
CA ARG A 114 -8.01 9.44 -7.02
C ARG A 114 -7.65 10.02 -5.64
N GLU A 115 -6.79 11.03 -5.59
CA GLU A 115 -6.37 11.65 -4.33
C GLU A 115 -7.51 12.43 -3.68
N VAL A 116 -8.30 13.15 -4.49
CA VAL A 116 -9.53 13.81 -4.01
C VAL A 116 -10.50 12.78 -3.44
N ALA A 117 -10.70 11.65 -4.13
CA ALA A 117 -11.56 10.57 -3.67
C ALA A 117 -11.08 9.95 -2.35
N LEU A 118 -9.76 9.73 -2.20
CA LEU A 118 -9.17 9.23 -0.96
C LEU A 118 -9.38 10.19 0.21
N LEU A 119 -9.17 11.49 0.00
CA LEU A 119 -9.39 12.51 1.03
C LEU A 119 -10.87 12.54 1.47
N LYS A 120 -11.81 12.52 0.53
CA LYS A 120 -13.24 12.45 0.84
C LYS A 120 -13.58 11.20 1.66
N ALA A 121 -13.16 10.02 1.18
CA ALA A 121 -13.43 8.76 1.83
C ALA A 121 -12.84 8.68 3.25
N TRP A 122 -11.61 9.19 3.45
CA TRP A 122 -11.00 9.26 4.76
C TRP A 122 -11.73 10.22 5.71
N ILE A 123 -12.17 11.39 5.22
CA ILE A 123 -12.94 12.33 6.03
C ILE A 123 -14.30 11.71 6.40
N ASP A 124 -15.01 11.11 5.45
CA ASP A 124 -16.30 10.45 5.67
C ASP A 124 -16.17 9.26 6.64
N ALA A 125 -15.00 8.61 6.69
CA ALA A 125 -14.67 7.55 7.65
C ALA A 125 -14.27 8.06 9.04
N GLY A 126 -14.30 9.38 9.29
CA GLY A 126 -14.02 9.99 10.60
C GLY A 126 -12.69 10.73 10.70
N ALA A 127 -11.93 10.84 9.60
CA ALA A 127 -10.66 11.57 9.54
C ALA A 127 -9.67 11.17 10.67
N GLU A 128 -9.53 9.87 10.91
CA GLU A 128 -8.62 9.39 11.95
C GLU A 128 -7.16 9.59 11.51
N TYR A 129 -6.39 10.27 12.37
CA TYR A 129 -4.95 10.47 12.19
C TYR A 129 -4.21 9.31 12.84
N GLN A 130 -3.09 8.93 12.25
CA GLN A 130 -2.17 7.96 12.84
C GLN A 130 -0.86 8.65 13.20
N ASP A 131 -0.13 8.12 14.18
CA ASP A 131 1.25 8.50 14.42
C ASP A 131 2.15 8.14 13.24
N HIS A 132 3.36 8.70 13.21
CA HIS A 132 4.33 8.35 12.18
C HIS A 132 4.59 6.83 12.20
N TRP A 133 4.70 6.20 11.04
CA TRP A 133 4.81 4.74 10.90
C TRP A 133 5.93 4.11 11.75
N SER A 134 7.00 4.85 12.02
CA SER A 134 8.13 4.42 12.85
C SER A 134 7.87 4.40 14.36
N LEU A 135 6.77 5.02 14.81
CA LEU A 135 6.34 5.06 16.22
C LEU A 135 5.22 4.08 16.51
N LEU A 136 4.64 3.48 15.47
CA LEU A 136 3.62 2.46 15.61
C LEU A 136 4.27 1.11 15.94
N PRO A 137 3.59 0.25 16.73
CA PRO A 137 4.08 -1.10 16.99
C PRO A 137 4.21 -1.87 15.67
N LEU A 138 5.29 -2.64 15.53
CA LEU A 138 5.47 -3.51 14.39
C LEU A 138 4.40 -4.61 14.40
N SER A 139 3.67 -4.74 13.30
CA SER A 139 2.75 -5.85 13.07
C SER A 139 3.44 -6.90 12.20
N GLN A 140 3.32 -8.18 12.56
CA GLN A 140 3.75 -9.26 11.69
C GLN A 140 2.70 -9.47 10.59
N ALA A 141 2.98 -9.01 9.38
CA ALA A 141 2.19 -9.34 8.22
C ALA A 141 2.49 -10.78 7.79
N ALA A 142 1.45 -11.59 7.62
CA ALA A 142 1.60 -12.90 6.98
C ALA A 142 2.04 -12.70 5.52
N PRO A 143 3.08 -13.41 5.06
CA PRO A 143 3.45 -13.42 3.65
C PRO A 143 2.25 -13.78 2.76
N PRO A 144 2.06 -13.08 1.62
CA PRO A 144 0.94 -13.36 0.76
C PRO A 144 1.09 -14.73 0.10
N ALA A 145 -0.02 -15.46 -0.01
CA ALA A 145 -0.07 -16.70 -0.78
C ALA A 145 0.09 -16.37 -2.28
N VAL A 146 1.31 -16.51 -2.78
CA VAL A 146 1.69 -16.40 -4.19
C VAL A 146 2.27 -17.74 -4.63
N GLY A 147 2.20 -18.06 -5.92
CA GLY A 147 2.51 -19.40 -6.43
C GLY A 147 3.89 -19.93 -6.03
N ASP A 148 4.02 -21.25 -5.95
CA ASP A 148 5.22 -21.94 -5.49
C ASP A 148 6.22 -22.09 -6.65
N GLY A 149 7.15 -21.14 -6.77
CA GLY A 149 8.24 -21.21 -7.76
C GLY A 149 9.61 -21.16 -7.09
N ASP A 150 10.61 -21.77 -7.75
CA ASP A 150 12.02 -21.81 -7.32
C ASP A 150 12.66 -20.41 -7.11
N TRP A 151 11.98 -19.36 -7.55
CA TRP A 151 12.39 -17.97 -7.34
C TRP A 151 12.18 -17.48 -5.90
N ILE A 152 11.21 -18.04 -5.17
CA ILE A 152 10.92 -17.65 -3.78
C ILE A 152 11.94 -18.33 -2.86
N ARG A 153 12.92 -17.55 -2.38
CA ARG A 153 13.97 -18.01 -1.45
C ARG A 153 13.63 -17.68 0.00
N ASN A 154 12.85 -16.63 0.23
CA ASN A 154 12.45 -16.19 1.56
C ASN A 154 11.06 -15.51 1.56
N PRO A 155 10.47 -15.23 2.73
CA PRO A 155 9.14 -14.61 2.82
C PRO A 155 8.99 -13.23 2.14
N ILE A 156 10.06 -12.44 2.01
CA ILE A 156 10.03 -11.12 1.33
C ILE A 156 9.74 -11.29 -0.16
N ASP A 157 10.28 -12.35 -0.77
CA ASP A 157 10.10 -12.63 -2.20
C ASP A 157 8.62 -12.84 -2.54
N GLN A 158 7.81 -13.31 -1.59
CA GLN A 158 6.37 -13.46 -1.78
C GLN A 158 5.67 -12.11 -1.96
N PHE A 159 6.06 -11.11 -1.18
CA PHE A 159 5.54 -9.74 -1.34
C PHE A 159 5.96 -9.12 -2.68
N VAL A 160 7.21 -9.36 -3.10
CA VAL A 160 7.71 -8.88 -4.40
C VAL A 160 6.96 -9.56 -5.55
N LEU A 161 6.82 -10.88 -5.50
CA LEU A 161 6.13 -11.64 -6.54
C LEU A 161 4.65 -11.26 -6.65
N LYS A 162 3.98 -10.98 -5.51
CA LYS A 162 2.61 -10.44 -5.51
C LYS A 162 2.54 -9.16 -6.33
N LYS A 163 3.44 -8.20 -6.06
CA LYS A 163 3.47 -6.91 -6.76
C LYS A 163 3.85 -7.03 -8.24
N LEU A 164 4.80 -7.89 -8.57
CA LEU A 164 5.14 -8.18 -9.97
C LEU A 164 3.94 -8.78 -10.72
N SER A 165 3.23 -9.72 -10.10
CA SER A 165 2.04 -10.36 -10.68
C SER A 165 0.89 -9.37 -10.90
N GLU A 166 0.61 -8.50 -9.92
CA GLU A 166 -0.35 -7.39 -10.06
C GLU A 166 0.01 -6.46 -11.22
N ALA A 167 1.30 -6.22 -11.45
CA ALA A 167 1.81 -5.42 -12.55
C ALA A 167 1.97 -6.18 -13.88
N THR A 168 1.59 -7.46 -13.95
CA THR A 168 1.80 -8.33 -15.13
C THR A 168 3.29 -8.40 -15.54
N LEU A 169 4.18 -8.40 -14.55
CA LEU A 169 5.63 -8.51 -14.72
C LEU A 169 6.12 -9.86 -14.19
N ALA A 170 7.16 -10.40 -14.83
CA ALA A 170 7.89 -11.57 -14.35
C ALA A 170 9.20 -11.15 -13.69
N PRO A 171 9.70 -11.91 -12.70
CA PRO A 171 11.03 -11.68 -12.17
C PRO A 171 12.10 -11.75 -13.27
N SER A 172 13.13 -10.90 -13.13
CA SER A 172 14.29 -10.96 -14.02
C SER A 172 15.12 -12.20 -13.74
N LYS A 173 15.78 -12.72 -14.77
CA LYS A 173 16.79 -13.78 -14.61
C LYS A 173 17.92 -13.30 -13.73
N GLU A 174 18.48 -14.22 -12.94
CA GLU A 174 19.68 -13.97 -12.17
C GLU A 174 20.84 -13.60 -13.11
N ALA A 175 21.67 -12.65 -12.69
CA ALA A 175 22.81 -12.20 -13.49
C ALA A 175 23.99 -13.16 -13.33
N GLU A 176 24.87 -13.19 -14.33
CA GLU A 176 26.10 -13.98 -14.27
C GLU A 176 26.96 -13.62 -13.05
N PRO A 177 27.65 -14.58 -12.40
CA PRO A 177 28.42 -14.33 -11.17
C PRO A 177 29.46 -13.20 -11.31
N ALA A 178 30.09 -13.07 -12.48
CA ALA A 178 31.03 -11.97 -12.77
C ALA A 178 30.35 -10.59 -12.79
N THR A 179 29.09 -10.52 -13.20
CA THR A 179 28.29 -9.29 -13.14
C THR A 179 27.85 -9.01 -11.70
N LEU A 180 27.48 -10.04 -10.96
CA LEU A 180 27.06 -9.91 -9.55
C LEU A 180 28.18 -9.33 -8.70
N ILE A 181 29.39 -9.90 -8.71
CA ILE A 181 30.50 -9.36 -7.90
C ILE A 181 30.83 -7.92 -8.25
N ARG A 182 30.75 -7.54 -9.54
CA ARG A 182 31.01 -6.15 -9.93
C ARG A 182 29.98 -5.19 -9.32
N ARG A 183 28.69 -5.55 -9.37
CA ARG A 183 27.62 -4.73 -8.76
C ARG A 183 27.78 -4.65 -7.24
N MET A 184 27.93 -5.80 -6.59
CA MET A 184 28.10 -5.87 -5.13
C MET A 184 29.35 -5.12 -4.65
N SER A 185 30.48 -5.21 -5.36
CA SER A 185 31.70 -4.50 -4.94
C SER A 185 31.54 -2.99 -5.03
N LEU A 186 30.86 -2.48 -6.07
CA LEU A 186 30.55 -1.07 -6.19
C LEU A 186 29.59 -0.59 -5.10
N ASP A 187 28.57 -1.39 -4.77
CA ASP A 187 27.59 -1.05 -3.72
C ASP A 187 28.22 -1.09 -2.31
N LEU A 188 29.07 -2.09 -2.05
CA LEU A 188 29.69 -2.30 -0.74
C LEU A 188 30.89 -1.37 -0.49
N THR A 189 31.72 -1.14 -1.50
CA THR A 189 33.03 -0.46 -1.33
C THR A 189 33.22 0.77 -2.22
N GLY A 190 32.37 0.96 -3.23
CA GLY A 190 32.55 1.99 -4.25
C GLY A 190 33.65 1.69 -5.28
N LEU A 191 34.30 0.52 -5.21
CA LEU A 191 35.41 0.12 -6.07
C LEU A 191 35.06 -1.09 -6.94
N LEU A 192 35.73 -1.20 -8.08
CA LEU A 192 35.65 -2.40 -8.92
C LEU A 192 36.47 -3.54 -8.30
N PRO A 193 35.99 -4.80 -8.41
CA PRO A 193 36.77 -5.95 -7.95
C PRO A 193 38.01 -6.16 -8.83
N SER A 194 39.07 -6.69 -8.24
CA SER A 194 40.24 -7.11 -9.02
C SER A 194 39.92 -8.36 -9.87
N PRO A 195 40.67 -8.65 -10.95
CA PRO A 195 40.47 -9.87 -11.73
C PRO A 195 40.58 -11.17 -10.90
N GLU A 196 41.43 -11.18 -9.88
CA GLU A 196 41.59 -12.31 -8.96
C GLU A 196 40.34 -12.51 -8.10
N GLU A 197 39.77 -11.42 -7.58
CA GLU A 197 38.54 -11.44 -6.79
C GLU A 197 37.35 -11.93 -7.61
N VAL A 198 37.24 -11.49 -8.87
CA VAL A 198 36.21 -11.99 -9.80
C VAL A 198 36.37 -13.50 -10.01
N SER A 199 37.59 -13.97 -10.29
CA SER A 199 37.84 -15.39 -10.56
C SER A 199 37.52 -16.27 -9.36
N ARG A 200 37.93 -15.84 -8.16
CA ARG A 200 37.61 -16.52 -6.91
C ARG A 200 36.10 -16.56 -6.67
N PHE A 201 35.43 -15.41 -6.77
CA PHE A 201 33.98 -15.34 -6.55
C PHE A 201 33.18 -16.18 -7.53
N VAL A 202 33.51 -16.18 -8.82
CA VAL A 202 32.82 -17.01 -9.82
C VAL A 202 32.95 -18.50 -9.46
N THR A 203 34.12 -18.93 -9.00
CA THR A 203 34.38 -20.31 -8.57
C THR A 203 33.57 -20.65 -7.32
N ASP A 204 33.68 -19.81 -6.29
CA ASP A 204 33.01 -20.03 -5.00
C ASP A 204 31.48 -20.00 -5.16
N TYR A 205 30.95 -19.08 -5.98
CA TYR A 205 29.52 -18.96 -6.28
C TYR A 205 28.97 -20.20 -6.99
N GLY A 206 29.76 -20.83 -7.87
CA GLY A 206 29.39 -22.08 -8.53
C GLY A 206 29.31 -23.27 -7.57
N ALA A 207 30.04 -23.22 -6.45
CA ALA A 207 29.98 -24.25 -5.40
C ALA A 207 28.87 -23.96 -4.39
N ASP A 208 28.78 -22.72 -3.89
CA ASP A 208 27.74 -22.25 -2.97
C ASP A 208 27.54 -20.73 -3.14
N ALA A 209 26.45 -20.36 -3.80
CA ALA A 209 26.09 -18.97 -4.07
C ALA A 209 25.90 -18.14 -2.79
N ASN A 210 25.27 -18.69 -1.75
CA ASN A 210 24.98 -17.96 -0.52
C ASN A 210 26.27 -17.71 0.26
N ALA A 211 27.12 -18.73 0.41
CA ALA A 211 28.40 -18.59 1.10
C ALA A 211 29.33 -17.58 0.38
N ALA A 212 29.36 -17.58 -0.95
CA ALA A 212 30.16 -16.64 -1.73
C ALA A 212 29.70 -15.18 -1.53
N VAL A 213 28.38 -14.94 -1.53
CA VAL A 213 27.82 -13.59 -1.26
C VAL A 213 28.11 -13.14 0.17
N GLU A 214 27.94 -14.01 1.16
CA GLU A 214 28.27 -13.70 2.55
C GLU A 214 29.76 -13.39 2.76
N ALA A 215 30.64 -14.15 2.12
CA ALA A 215 32.08 -13.93 2.22
C ALA A 215 32.48 -12.58 1.61
N LEU A 216 31.85 -12.18 0.50
CA LEU A 216 32.07 -10.86 -0.11
C LEU A 216 31.60 -9.72 0.81
N ALA A 217 30.45 -9.89 1.48
CA ALA A 217 29.88 -8.86 2.37
C ALA A 217 30.69 -8.65 3.67
N LYS A 218 31.51 -9.61 4.06
CA LYS A 218 32.36 -9.57 5.27
C LYS A 218 33.76 -8.96 5.03
N ARG A 219 34.03 -8.50 3.82
CA ARG A 219 35.32 -7.96 3.39
C ARG A 219 35.65 -6.60 4.00
#